data_AF-A0A101RPF4-F1
#
_entry.id   AF-A0A101RPF4-F1
#
_cell.length_a   1.000
_cell.length_b   1.000
_cell.length_c   1.000
_cell.angle_alpha   90.00
_cell.angle_beta   90.00
_cell.angle_gamma   90.00
#
_symmetry.space_group_name_H-M   'P 1'
#
loop_
_entity.id
_entity.type
_entity.pdbx_description
1 polymer ?
#
loop_
_entity_poly.entity_id
_entity_poly.type
_entity_poly.pdbx_seq_one_letter_code
_entity_poly.pdbx_strand_id
1 'polypeptide(L)' 'MLNRIEWDADEVLDDVRAYVVEHLGDRDAVLIVDDTGFLKKGVRSAGVQRQYSGTAGRTEN' A
#
# COMPACT_ATOMS: atom_id res chain seq x y z
N MET A 1 9.85 -18.96 -1.33
CA MET A 1 8.52 -19.54 -1.06
C MET A 1 8.01 -18.87 0.21
N LEU A 2 7.18 -17.82 0.09
CA LEU A 2 6.78 -16.90 1.17
C LEU A 2 5.37 -17.18 1.73
N ASN A 3 4.82 -18.38 1.50
CA ASN A 3 3.41 -18.67 1.77
C ASN A 3 3.16 -19.40 3.10
N ARG A 4 4.07 -19.27 4.08
CA ARG A 4 4.02 -20.11 5.30
C ARG A 4 4.46 -19.40 6.58
N ILE A 5 4.08 -18.13 6.71
CA ILE A 5 4.21 -17.36 7.97
C ILE A 5 2.92 -16.56 8.11
N GLU A 6 2.27 -16.64 9.28
CA GLU A 6 1.18 -15.73 9.64
C GLU A 6 1.81 -14.36 9.92
N TRP A 7 1.57 -13.42 9.02
CA TRP A 7 1.88 -12.01 9.18
C TRP A 7 0.70 -11.26 9.77
N ASP A 8 0.97 -10.49 10.81
CA ASP A 8 0.06 -9.46 11.30
C ASP A 8 0.25 -8.20 10.43
N ALA A 9 -0.84 -7.75 9.81
CA ALA A 9 -0.79 -6.62 8.89
C ALA A 9 -0.53 -5.30 9.62
N ASP A 10 -0.99 -5.17 10.87
CA ASP A 10 -0.79 -3.98 11.68
C ASP A 10 0.66 -3.91 12.14
N GLU A 11 1.25 -5.04 12.55
CA GLU A 11 2.67 -5.12 12.92
C GLU A 11 3.59 -4.74 11.75
N VAL A 12 3.31 -5.27 10.56
CA VAL A 12 4.08 -4.91 9.35
C VAL A 12 3.91 -3.44 8.98
N LEU A 13 2.72 -2.87 9.18
CA LEU A 13 2.47 -1.46 8.90
C LEU A 13 3.26 -0.56 9.86
N ASP A 14 3.30 -0.91 11.14
CA ASP A 14 4.04 -0.18 12.16
C ASP A 14 5.55 -0.19 11.88
N ASP A 15 6.11 -1.34 11.51
CA ASP A 15 7.52 -1.48 11.14
C ASP A 15 7.88 -0.61 9.93
N VAL A 16 7.06 -0.66 8.87
CA VAL A 16 7.27 0.15 7.66
C VAL A 16 7.16 1.65 7.99
N ARG A 17 6.19 2.03 8.82
CA ARG A 17 6.01 3.42 9.25
C ARG A 17 7.23 3.91 10.03
N ALA A 18 7.73 3.12 10.98
CA ALA A 18 8.90 3.48 11.77
C ALA A 18 10.12 3.73 10.87
N TYR A 19 10.38 2.82 9.93
CA TYR A 19 11.47 2.96 8.96
C TYR A 19 11.34 4.25 8.12
N VAL A 20 10.16 4.52 7.57
CA VAL A 20 9.91 5.71 6.74
C VAL A 20 10.11 7.00 7.54
N VAL A 21 9.61 7.05 8.77
CA VAL A 21 9.78 8.23 9.64
C VAL A 21 11.25 8.46 9.98
N GLU A 22 11.99 7.40 10.31
CA GLU A 22 13.41 7.49 10.64
C GLU A 22 14.26 8.00 9.47
N HIS A 23 13.97 7.55 8.25
CA HIS A 23 14.85 7.78 7.10
C HIS A 23 14.41 8.94 6.20
N LEU A 24 13.11 9.23 6.16
CA LEU A 24 12.50 10.21 5.24
C LEU A 24 11.72 11.30 5.97
N GLY A 25 11.59 11.23 7.30
CA GLY A 25 10.89 12.21 8.10
C GLY A 25 11.66 13.53 8.18
N ASP A 26 11.03 14.61 7.73
CA ASP A 26 11.49 15.98 7.93
C ASP A 26 10.29 16.85 8.35
N ARG A 27 10.52 17.84 9.22
CA ARG A 27 9.48 18.75 9.71
C ARG A 27 8.96 19.67 8.61
N ASP A 28 9.80 19.96 7.61
CA ASP A 28 9.46 20.84 6.49
C ASP A 28 9.04 20.05 5.24
N ALA A 29 9.03 18.71 5.30
CA ALA A 29 8.59 17.87 4.21
C ALA A 29 7.05 17.81 4.08
N VAL A 30 6.60 17.56 2.85
CA VAL A 30 5.19 17.35 2.52
C VAL A 30 5.02 15.90 2.06
N LEU A 31 4.13 15.16 2.73
CA LEU A 31 3.73 13.83 2.30
C LEU A 31 2.77 13.94 1.10
N ILE A 32 3.19 13.42 -0.05
CA ILE A 32 2.35 13.29 -1.24
C ILE A 32 1.91 11.83 -1.34
N VAL A 33 0.60 11.61 -1.32
CA VAL A 33 0.00 10.30 -1.56
C VAL A 33 -0.59 10.31 -2.97
N ASP A 34 -0.08 9.45 -3.84
CA ASP A 34 -0.62 9.20 -5.17
C ASP A 34 -1.03 7.73 -5.29
N ASP A 35 -2.17 7.47 -5.93
CA ASP A 35 -2.64 6.11 -6.22
C ASP A 35 -1.93 5.59 -7.47
N THR A 36 -0.63 5.29 -7.35
CA THR A 36 0.07 4.52 -8.37
C THR A 36 -0.32 3.04 -8.24
N GLY A 37 -1.58 2.74 -8.60
CA GLY A 37 -2.15 1.41 -8.50
C GLY A 37 -1.62 0.46 -9.58
N PHE A 38 -1.01 -0.65 -9.16
CA PHE A 38 -0.88 -1.82 -10.03
C PHE A 38 -2.23 -2.54 -10.05
N LEU A 39 -2.73 -2.89 -11.24
CA LEU A 39 -4.00 -3.61 -11.39
C LEU A 39 -3.94 -4.96 -10.65
N LYS A 40 -4.56 -5.04 -9.46
CA LYS A 40 -4.72 -6.28 -8.72
C LYS A 40 -6.03 -6.96 -9.16
N LYS A 41 -5.95 -8.15 -9.74
CA LYS A 41 -7.13 -8.97 -10.10
C LYS A 41 -7.25 -10.19 -9.18
N GLY A 42 -8.47 -10.48 -8.72
CA GLY A 42 -8.84 -11.71 -7.99
C GLY A 42 -8.96 -11.56 -6.47
N VAL A 43 -9.61 -12.51 -5.80
CA VAL A 43 -10.05 -12.40 -4.38
C VAL A 43 -8.98 -12.68 -3.31
N ARG A 44 -7.72 -12.89 -3.70
CA ARG A 44 -6.69 -13.47 -2.81
C ARG A 44 -5.62 -12.48 -2.33
N SER A 45 -5.66 -11.22 -2.77
CA SER A 45 -4.68 -10.20 -2.43
C SER A 45 -5.30 -9.11 -1.54
N ALA A 46 -4.55 -8.60 -0.57
CA ALA A 46 -4.97 -7.45 0.22
C ALA A 46 -5.09 -6.18 -0.66
N GLY A 47 -6.15 -5.41 -0.44
CA GLY A 47 -6.47 -4.20 -1.23
C GLY A 47 -7.22 -4.47 -2.54
N VAL A 48 -7.84 -5.66 -2.72
CA VAL A 48 -8.81 -5.93 -3.78
C VAL A 48 -10.18 -5.38 -3.35
N GLN A 49 -10.23 -4.06 -3.23
CA GLN A 49 -11.46 -3.29 -3.25
C GLN A 49 -11.36 -2.31 -4.41
N ARG A 50 -12.50 -1.77 -4.86
CA ARG A 50 -12.55 -0.84 -6.00
C ARG A 50 -11.53 0.28 -5.83
N GLN A 51 -10.46 0.21 -6.61
CA GLN A 51 -9.47 1.28 -6.74
C GLN A 51 -9.92 2.19 -7.88
N TYR A 52 -9.75 3.50 -7.69
CA TYR A 52 -9.93 4.47 -8.75
C TYR A 52 -8.56 4.77 -9.35
N SER A 53 -8.16 4.01 -10.36
CA SER A 53 -6.92 4.28 -11.07
C SER A 53 -7.08 5.51 -11.97
N GLY A 54 -6.39 6.61 -11.62
CA GLY A 54 -6.36 7.83 -12.43
C GLY A 54 -5.76 7.63 -13.83
N THR A 55 -4.93 6.61 -14.03
CA THR A 55 -4.33 6.27 -15.33
C THR A 55 -5.28 5.47 -16.23
N ALA A 56 -6.29 4.79 -15.68
CA ALA A 56 -7.18 3.90 -16.44
C ALA A 56 -8.60 4.46 -16.69
N GLY A 57 -9.00 5.56 -16.02
CA GLY A 57 -10.26 6.25 -16.29
C GLY A 57 -11.54 5.43 -16.09
N ARG A 58 -11.47 4.26 -15.42
CA ARG A 58 -12.63 3.42 -15.11
C ARG A 58 -12.47 2.69 -13.77
N THR A 59 -13.57 2.62 -13.03
CA THR A 59 -13.71 1.82 -11.80
C THR A 59 -14.10 0.40 -12.19
N GLU A 60 -13.23 -0.59 -11.94
CA GLU A 60 -13.56 -2.02 -12.10
C GLU A 60 -13.09 -2.84 -10.89
N ASN A 61 -13.75 -4.00 -10.68
CA ASN A 61 -13.59 -4.89 -9.53
C ASN A 61 -12.43 -5.87 -9.68
#